data_AF-A0AA39QWI7-F1
#
_entry.id   AF-A0AA39QWI7-F1
#
_cell.length_a   1.000
_cell.length_b   1.000
_cell.length_c   1.000
_cell.angle_alpha   90.00
_cell.angle_beta   90.00
_cell.angle_gamma   90.00
#
_symmetry.space_group_name_H-M   'P 1'
#
loop_
_entity.id
_entity.type
_entity.pdbx_description
1 polymer ?
#
loop_
_entity_poly.entity_id
_entity_poly.type
_entity_poly.pdbx_seq_one_letter_code
_entity_poly.pdbx_strand_id
1 'polypeptide(L)'
;MNTPEEDLDTVASLESLQTKEQREVLDIVAQLRKCGLESVLSLPQLVVCGEQSARKSSLLEALTEIPFPRNDNFCTQFATGIILHRAPSDSLTIKVIFGGGASLAPDGQRL
;
A
#
# COMPACT_ATOMS: atom_id res chain seq x y z
N MET A 1 6.87 -22.39 30.78
CA MET A 1 8.26 -21.97 30.57
C MET A 1 8.46 -21.93 29.07
N ASN A 2 8.31 -20.75 28.47
CA ASN A 2 8.64 -20.50 27.06
C ASN A 2 9.45 -19.21 27.04
N THR A 3 10.69 -19.29 26.60
CA THR A 3 11.69 -18.23 26.51
C THR A 3 11.45 -17.40 25.23
N PRO A 4 11.57 -16.06 25.26
CA PRO A 4 11.40 -15.20 24.09
C PRO A 4 12.71 -15.08 23.30
N GLU A 5 13.30 -16.20 22.87
CA GLU A 5 14.63 -16.21 22.24
C GLU A 5 14.62 -16.26 20.69
N GLU A 6 13.46 -16.36 20.04
CA GLU A 6 13.38 -16.47 18.56
C GLU A 6 13.07 -15.16 17.81
N ASP A 7 12.97 -14.00 18.47
CA ASP A 7 12.51 -12.74 17.84
C ASP A 7 13.66 -11.76 17.50
N LEU A 8 14.87 -11.98 18.01
CA LEU A 8 15.98 -11.01 17.87
C LEU A 8 16.65 -11.03 16.48
N ASP A 9 16.84 -12.21 15.91
CA ASP A 9 17.52 -12.38 14.62
C ASP A 9 16.66 -11.91 13.43
N THR A 10 15.33 -12.04 13.54
CA THR A 10 14.41 -11.62 12.49
C THR A 10 14.32 -10.10 12.44
N VAL A 11 14.23 -9.43 13.59
CA VAL A 11 14.19 -7.97 13.67
C VAL A 11 15.50 -7.35 13.20
N ALA A 12 16.66 -7.91 13.62
CA ALA A 12 17.97 -7.45 13.14
C ALA A 12 18.12 -7.60 11.61
N SER A 13 17.61 -8.71 11.05
CA SER A 13 17.59 -8.92 9.60
C SER A 13 16.69 -7.90 8.87
N LEU A 14 15.53 -7.55 9.45
CA LEU A 14 14.64 -6.52 8.91
C LEU A 14 15.25 -5.11 8.99
N GLU A 15 16.01 -4.80 10.04
CA GLU A 15 16.72 -3.53 10.15
C GLU A 15 17.77 -3.36 9.04
N SER A 16 18.43 -4.46 8.63
CA SER A 16 19.38 -4.44 7.51
C SER A 16 18.74 -4.14 6.15
N LEU A 17 17.43 -4.41 6.00
CA LEU A 17 16.63 -4.09 4.81
C LEU A 17 16.07 -2.66 4.83
N GLN A 18 16.43 -1.87 5.84
CA GLN A 18 15.91 -0.53 6.07
C GLN A 18 17.04 0.50 6.19
N THR A 19 18.12 0.34 5.41
CA THR A 19 19.16 1.37 5.34
C THR A 19 18.58 2.71 4.87
N LYS A 20 19.33 3.79 5.10
CA LYS A 20 18.89 5.12 4.71
C LYS A 20 18.69 5.21 3.20
N GLU A 21 19.59 4.61 2.44
CA GLU A 21 19.59 4.60 0.98
C GLU A 21 18.37 3.85 0.44
N GLN A 22 18.02 2.70 1.04
CA GLN A 22 16.84 1.93 0.66
C GLN A 22 15.55 2.73 0.92
N ARG A 23 15.48 3.46 2.03
CA ARG A 23 14.34 4.35 2.33
C ARG A 23 14.23 5.50 1.32
N GLU A 24 15.34 6.14 0.98
CA GLU A 24 15.37 7.22 -0.03
C GLU A 24 14.87 6.72 -1.40
N VAL A 25 15.24 5.50 -1.81
CA VAL A 25 14.73 4.88 -3.04
C VAL A 25 13.22 4.67 -2.99
N LEU A 26 12.69 4.16 -1.88
CA LEU A 26 11.24 3.96 -1.71
C LEU A 26 10.47 5.28 -1.69
N ASP A 27 11.04 6.33 -1.10
CA ASP A 27 10.46 7.67 -1.12
C ASP A 27 10.41 8.25 -2.54
N ILE A 28 11.47 8.05 -3.34
CA ILE A 28 11.48 8.43 -4.76
C ILE A 28 10.39 7.67 -5.52
N VAL A 29 10.27 6.35 -5.32
CA VAL A 29 9.21 5.55 -5.95
C VAL A 29 7.82 6.09 -5.58
N ALA A 30 7.59 6.42 -4.31
CA ALA A 30 6.34 7.01 -3.85
C ALA A 30 6.07 8.40 -4.45
N GLN A 31 7.11 9.22 -4.67
CA GLN A 31 7.00 10.53 -5.32
C GLN A 31 6.67 10.40 -6.81
N LEU A 32 7.38 9.54 -7.54
CA LEU A 32 7.11 9.26 -8.96
C LEU A 32 5.67 8.79 -9.16
N ARG A 33 5.19 7.97 -8.23
CA ARG A 33 3.80 7.50 -8.19
C ARG A 33 2.80 8.65 -8.05
N LYS A 34 3.04 9.56 -7.10
CA LYS A 34 2.21 10.76 -6.87
C LYS A 34 2.18 11.70 -8.08
N CYS A 35 3.24 11.71 -8.90
CA CYS A 35 3.30 12.49 -10.14
C CYS A 35 2.53 11.86 -11.31
N GLY A 36 1.90 10.69 -11.13
CA GLY A 36 1.13 10.01 -12.18
C GLY A 36 2.00 9.30 -13.20
N LEU A 37 3.28 9.03 -12.89
CA LEU A 37 4.22 8.43 -13.83
C LEU A 37 4.14 6.90 -13.91
N GLU A 38 3.20 6.29 -13.19
CA GLU A 38 2.95 4.84 -13.18
C GLU A 38 2.63 4.28 -14.58
N SER A 39 2.03 5.08 -15.47
CA SER A 39 1.70 4.65 -16.84
C SER A 39 2.89 4.70 -17.79
N VAL A 40 3.99 5.35 -17.40
CA VAL A 40 5.19 5.55 -18.22
C VAL A 40 6.34 4.69 -17.70
N LEU A 41 6.42 4.49 -16.38
CA LEU A 41 7.46 3.71 -15.73
C LEU A 41 6.86 2.61 -14.86
N SER A 42 7.41 1.41 -14.99
CA SER A 42 7.11 0.30 -14.07
C SER A 42 7.74 0.60 -12.71
N LEU A 43 6.92 1.04 -11.77
CA LEU A 43 7.34 1.32 -10.40
C LEU A 43 7.16 0.08 -9.49
N PRO A 44 8.11 -0.22 -8.60
CA PRO A 44 7.94 -1.29 -7.62
C PRO A 44 6.64 -1.14 -6.82
N GLN A 45 5.93 -2.26 -6.64
CA GLN A 45 4.72 -2.35 -5.84
C GLN A 45 4.53 -3.75 -5.26
N LEU A 46 3.98 -3.80 -4.05
CA LEU A 46 3.47 -5.01 -3.44
C LEU A 46 1.94 -5.02 -3.60
N VAL A 47 1.40 -6.07 -4.22
CA VAL A 47 -0.03 -6.23 -4.42
C VAL A 47 -0.52 -7.43 -3.63
N VAL A 48 -1.52 -7.23 -2.77
CA VAL A 48 -2.16 -8.30 -2.00
C VAL A 48 -3.41 -8.77 -2.75
N CYS A 49 -3.37 -9.99 -3.29
CA CYS A 49 -4.47 -10.60 -4.04
C CYS A 49 -4.92 -11.92 -3.39
N GLY A 50 -6.20 -12.29 -3.58
CA GLY A 50 -6.77 -13.53 -3.04
C GLY A 50 -8.30 -13.48 -2.98
N GLU A 51 -8.93 -14.59 -2.59
CA GLU A 51 -10.39 -14.69 -2.45
C GLU A 51 -10.95 -13.78 -1.34
N GLN A 52 -12.23 -13.39 -1.39
CA GLN A 52 -12.88 -12.55 -0.38
C GLN A 52 -12.66 -13.04 1.05
N SER A 53 -12.66 -14.37 1.26
CA SER A 53 -12.42 -15.06 2.53
C SER A 53 -10.98 -14.97 3.05
N ALA A 54 -10.01 -14.58 2.21
CA ALA A 54 -8.57 -14.67 2.49
C ALA A 54 -8.02 -13.59 3.46
N ARG A 55 -8.89 -12.86 4.17
CA ARG A 55 -8.52 -11.90 5.22
C ARG A 55 -7.51 -10.82 4.80
N LYS A 56 -7.50 -10.44 3.51
CA LYS A 56 -6.61 -9.41 2.95
C LYS A 56 -6.73 -8.07 3.70
N SER A 57 -7.95 -7.65 4.03
CA SER A 57 -8.19 -6.47 4.85
C SER A 57 -7.59 -6.61 6.24
N SER A 58 -7.73 -7.76 6.90
CA SER A 58 -7.11 -8.01 8.22
C SER A 58 -5.58 -7.94 8.19
N LEU A 59 -4.95 -8.43 7.11
CA LEU A 59 -3.50 -8.31 6.92
C LEU A 59 -3.10 -6.85 6.78
N LEU A 60 -3.78 -6.09 5.93
CA LEU A 60 -3.49 -4.68 5.71
C LEU A 60 -3.76 -3.85 6.98
N GLU A 61 -4.81 -4.15 7.75
CA GLU A 61 -5.10 -3.54 9.05
C GLU A 61 -3.98 -3.82 10.05
N ALA A 62 -3.49 -5.07 10.13
CA ALA A 62 -2.38 -5.40 11.02
C ALA A 62 -1.07 -4.72 10.61
N LEU A 63 -0.84 -4.54 9.30
CA LEU A 63 0.36 -3.89 8.78
C LEU A 63 0.33 -2.36 8.92
N THR A 64 -0.85 -1.76 8.76
CA THR A 64 -1.01 -0.30 8.71
C THR A 64 -1.53 0.32 9.99
N GLU A 65 -2.08 -0.50 10.88
CA GLU A 65 -2.83 -0.08 12.08
C GLU A 65 -4.05 0.80 11.76
N ILE A 66 -4.45 0.88 10.48
CA ILE A 66 -5.62 1.64 10.02
C ILE A 66 -6.78 0.66 9.82
N PRO A 67 -7.99 0.94 10.33
CA PRO A 67 -9.15 0.08 10.12
C PRO A 67 -9.58 0.07 8.65
N PHE A 68 -9.84 -1.11 8.12
CA PHE A 68 -10.40 -1.29 6.78
C PHE A 68 -11.91 -1.50 6.89
N PRO A 69 -12.72 -0.92 5.98
CA PRO A 69 -14.15 -1.10 6.01
C PRO A 69 -14.50 -2.59 5.78
N ARG A 70 -15.28 -3.17 6.70
CA ARG A 70 -15.79 -4.54 6.59
C ARG A 70 -17.30 -4.46 6.38
N ASN A 71 -17.81 -5.09 5.32
CA ASN A 71 -19.23 -5.20 5.07
C ASN A 71 -19.53 -6.62 4.59
N ASP A 72 -20.67 -7.19 4.99
CA ASP A 72 -20.97 -8.62 4.84
C ASP A 72 -20.99 -9.07 3.36
N ASN A 73 -21.26 -8.14 2.45
CA ASN A 73 -21.30 -8.42 1.01
C ASN A 73 -20.01 -8.03 0.27
N PHE A 74 -19.22 -7.07 0.76
CA PHE A 74 -17.99 -6.59 0.08
C PHE A 74 -16.97 -6.04 1.09
N CYS A 75 -15.78 -6.65 1.15
CA CYS A 75 -14.69 -6.21 2.05
C CYS A 75 -13.86 -5.04 1.50
N THR A 76 -13.93 -4.71 0.20
CA THR A 76 -13.24 -3.55 -0.41
C THR A 76 -13.89 -3.24 -1.76
N GLN A 77 -14.68 -2.17 -1.85
CA GLN A 77 -15.40 -1.80 -3.09
C GLN A 77 -14.55 -0.94 -4.04
N PHE A 78 -13.53 -0.27 -3.51
CA PHE A 78 -12.64 0.61 -4.27
C PHE A 78 -11.18 0.22 -4.00
N ALA A 79 -10.31 0.35 -5.01
CA ALA A 79 -8.88 0.13 -4.82
C ALA A 79 -8.34 1.13 -3.79
N THR A 80 -7.85 0.61 -2.66
CA THR A 80 -7.22 1.40 -1.62
C THR A 80 -5.70 1.32 -1.78
N GLY A 81 -5.07 2.42 -2.18
CA GLY A 81 -3.62 2.55 -2.18
C GLY A 81 -3.11 2.97 -0.80
N ILE A 82 -2.10 2.28 -0.29
CA ILE A 82 -1.44 2.60 0.98
C ILE A 82 0.01 2.98 0.69
N ILE A 83 0.45 4.10 1.25
CA ILE A 83 1.85 4.51 1.24
C ILE A 83 2.29 4.65 2.69
N LEU A 84 3.10 3.70 3.15
CA LEU A 84 3.70 3.71 4.47
C LEU A 84 5.21 3.98 4.35
N HIS A 85 5.71 4.92 5.13
CA HIS A 85 7.14 5.18 5.25
C HIS A 85 7.43 5.61 6.68
N ARG A 86 8.67 5.40 7.15
CA ARG A 86 9.08 5.83 8.48
C ARG A 86 9.35 7.33 8.48
N ALA A 87 8.75 8.03 9.43
CA ALA A 87 8.97 9.45 9.67
C ALA A 87 9.32 9.68 11.15
N PRO A 88 9.96 10.82 11.51
CA PRO A 88 10.23 11.18 12.90
C PRO A 88 8.96 11.42 13.73
N SER A 89 7.79 11.53 13.08
CA SER A 89 6.51 11.82 13.72
C SER A 89 5.39 11.12 12.96
N ASP A 90 4.41 10.61 13.70
CA ASP A 90 3.26 9.91 13.14
C ASP A 90 2.30 10.91 12.49
N SER A 91 1.90 10.64 11.25
CA SER A 91 0.91 11.45 10.55
C SER A 91 0.05 10.58 9.62
N LEU A 92 -1.24 10.91 9.57
CA LEU A 92 -2.21 10.23 8.70
C LEU A 92 -2.81 11.26 7.75
N THR A 93 -2.67 11.02 6.44
CA THR A 93 -3.31 11.83 5.40
C THR A 93 -4.26 10.98 4.59
N ILE A 94 -5.55 11.31 4.63
CA ILE A 94 -6.59 10.63 3.85
C ILE A 94 -6.91 11.48 2.62
N LYS A 95 -6.87 10.89 1.43
CA LYS A 95 -7.25 11.55 0.17
C LYS A 95 -8.27 10.69 -0.57
N VAL A 96 -9.34 11.33 -1.03
CA VAL A 96 -10.32 10.71 -1.93
C VAL A 96 -10.05 11.20 -3.34
N ILE A 97 -9.77 10.28 -4.25
CA ILE A 97 -9.55 10.57 -5.67
C ILE A 97 -10.78 10.04 -6.42
N PHE A 98 -11.58 10.94 -6.97
CA PHE A 98 -12.67 10.56 -7.86
C PHE A 98 -12.11 10.29 -9.25
N GLY A 99 -12.37 9.11 -9.81
CA GLY A 99 -12.06 8.81 -11.21
C GLY A 99 -12.92 9.67 -12.13
N GLY A 100 -12.41 10.83 -12.54
CA GLY A 100 -13.17 11.83 -13.28
C GLY A 100 -12.29 12.78 -14.07
N GLY A 101 -11.57 12.25 -15.06
CA GLY A 101 -10.97 12.99 -16.17
C GLY A 101 -11.20 12.20 -17.46
N ALA A 102 -12.03 12.73 -18.34
CA ALA A 102 -12.41 12.13 -19.60
C ALA A 102 -11.19 11.75 -20.46
N SER A 103 -11.19 10.53 -21.00
CA SER A 103 -10.89 10.39 -22.43
C SER A 103 -12.24 10.27 -23.12
N LEU A 104 -12.73 11.38 -23.67
CA LEU A 104 -13.61 11.29 -24.82
C LEU A 104 -12.75 10.64 -25.91
N ALA A 105 -12.86 9.32 -26.07
CA ALA A 105 -12.57 8.74 -27.37
C ALA A 105 -13.47 9.48 -28.37
N PRO A 106 -12.95 9.92 -29.54
CA PRO A 106 -13.79 10.55 -30.55
C PRO A 106 -14.95 9.68 -31.03
N ASP A 107 -14.97 8.38 -30.73
CA ASP A 107 -16.00 7.47 -31.17
C ASP A 107 -16.58 6.66 -29.99
N GLY A 108 -17.87 6.90 -29.74
CA GLY A 108 -18.63 6.34 -28.64
C GLY A 108 -18.87 4.83 -28.75
N GLN A 109 -17.93 4.03 -28.28
CA GLN A 109 -18.21 2.66 -27.87
C GLN A 109 -17.69 2.41 -26.45
N ARG A 110 -18.63 2.23 -25.54
CA ARG A 110 -18.41 1.92 -24.13
C ARG A 110 -18.16 0.41 -23.99
N LEU A 111 -17.13 0.04 -23.23
CA LEU A 111 -17.00 -1.30 -22.63
C LEU A 111 -17.82 -1.38 -21.35
#